data_AF-A0A3A6PMZ9-F1
#
_entry.id   AF-A0A3A6PMZ9-F1
#
_cell.length_a   1.000
_cell.length_b   1.000
_cell.length_c   1.000
_cell.angle_alpha   90.00
_cell.angle_beta   90.00
_cell.angle_gamma   90.00
#
_symmetry.space_group_name_H-M   'P 1'
#
loop_
_entity.id
_entity.type
_entity.pdbx_description
1 polymer ?
#
loop_
_entity_poly.entity_id
_entity_poly.type
_entity_poly.pdbx_seq_one_letter_code
_entity_poly.pdbx_strand_id
1 'polypeptide(L)'
;MSSTSDPAGTVKRTTAIPALKTNSARAILDAFGDSIIQLKASSSVVTTNETLVEELREYGVLRAQETKQTLDIDYTQLQDSDSSNPDNPWDEPAIETLYEHLDAILDAETQSVKPDLAVQSVTIRVTDEALQEVTPARTAEFDLHFEASKAEEALREQTRRANAGRGLYTELGFNVTNLNLHSVIETVTKYSETSDGEYLSWNGPEDDTRPKVNPQLAVRINDRILPDQYGVLKPYHVVDDEVIDVADEALEDDTGDSETDGEPADSEAEN
;
A
#
# COMPACT_ATOMS: atom_id res chain seq x y z
N MET A 1 -2.88 -25.76 1.64
CA MET A 1 -3.50 -25.37 2.93
C MET A 1 -2.82 -26.21 3.99
N SER A 2 -1.97 -25.61 4.84
CA SER A 2 -1.39 -26.30 5.98
C SER A 2 -2.19 -25.91 7.22
N SER A 3 -2.81 -26.91 7.85
CA SER A 3 -3.56 -26.74 9.09
C SER A 3 -2.70 -27.30 10.22
N THR A 4 -2.13 -26.41 11.03
CA THR A 4 -1.43 -26.83 12.26
C THR A 4 -2.43 -26.69 13.41
N SER A 5 -2.71 -27.81 14.07
CA SER A 5 -3.64 -27.84 15.21
C SER A 5 -2.88 -27.56 16.50
N ASP A 6 -3.35 -26.57 17.27
CA ASP A 6 -2.88 -26.35 18.64
C ASP A 6 -3.53 -27.37 19.60
N PRO A 7 -2.91 -27.65 20.77
CA PRO A 7 -3.41 -28.64 21.73
C PRO A 7 -4.79 -28.30 22.34
N ALA A 8 -5.36 -27.14 22.03
CA ALA A 8 -6.71 -26.70 22.41
C ALA A 8 -7.80 -26.99 21.36
N GLY A 9 -7.46 -27.51 20.18
CA GLY A 9 -8.43 -27.85 19.13
C GLY A 9 -8.94 -26.67 18.30
N THR A 10 -8.39 -25.47 18.49
CA THR A 10 -8.65 -24.30 17.64
C THR A 10 -7.93 -24.45 16.30
N VAL A 11 -8.68 -24.36 15.20
CA VAL A 11 -8.12 -24.39 13.85
C VAL A 11 -7.58 -22.98 13.54
N LYS A 12 -6.26 -22.82 13.51
CA LYS A 12 -5.63 -21.60 13.00
C LYS A 12 -5.61 -21.65 11.48
N ARG A 13 -6.27 -20.70 10.82
CA ARG A 13 -6.20 -20.56 9.36
C ARG A 13 -5.37 -19.34 9.01
N THR A 14 -4.31 -19.52 8.23
CA THR A 14 -3.54 -18.38 7.71
C THR A 14 -4.12 -17.92 6.38
N THR A 15 -4.38 -16.61 6.24
CA THR A 15 -4.79 -15.97 4.98
C THR A 15 -3.78 -14.89 4.62
N ALA A 16 -3.31 -14.89 3.38
CA ALA A 16 -2.37 -13.89 2.88
C ALA A 16 -3.14 -12.77 2.17
N ILE A 17 -2.90 -11.52 2.56
CA ILE A 17 -3.50 -10.33 1.94
C ILE A 17 -2.42 -9.52 1.24
N PRO A 18 -2.56 -9.23 -0.07
CA PRO A 18 -1.67 -8.32 -0.78
C PRO A 18 -1.76 -6.90 -0.19
N ALA A 19 -0.63 -6.22 -0.09
CA ALA A 19 -0.56 -4.85 0.37
C ALA A 19 0.63 -4.11 -0.25
N LEU A 20 0.55 -2.78 -0.26
CA LEU A 20 1.65 -1.90 -0.61
C LEU A 20 2.28 -1.33 0.66
N LYS A 21 3.59 -1.48 0.76
CA LYS A 21 4.45 -0.92 1.81
C LYS A 21 4.63 0.59 1.70
N THR A 22 3.79 1.30 0.96
CA THR A 22 3.85 2.75 0.82
C THR A 22 2.44 3.34 0.75
N ASN A 23 2.30 4.55 1.25
CA ASN A 23 1.14 5.41 1.04
C ASN A 23 1.55 6.75 0.40
N SER A 24 2.74 6.83 -0.21
CA SER A 24 3.22 8.01 -0.95
C SER A 24 2.44 8.15 -2.25
N ALA A 25 1.75 9.27 -2.45
CA ALA A 25 1.03 9.53 -3.70
C ALA A 25 2.00 9.55 -4.88
N ARG A 26 3.20 10.11 -4.70
CA ARG A 26 4.25 10.05 -5.72
C ARG A 26 4.59 8.62 -6.11
N ALA A 27 4.86 7.74 -5.14
CA ALA A 27 5.17 6.34 -5.42
C ALA A 27 4.02 5.58 -6.11
N ILE A 28 2.77 5.89 -5.75
CA ILE A 28 1.58 5.27 -6.33
C ILE A 28 1.33 5.76 -7.77
N LEU A 29 1.45 7.06 -8.02
CA LEU A 29 1.31 7.64 -9.36
C LEU A 29 2.42 7.16 -10.29
N ASP A 30 3.66 7.11 -9.81
CA ASP A 30 4.81 6.60 -10.59
C ASP A 30 4.61 5.11 -10.99
N ALA A 31 3.97 4.32 -10.13
CA ALA A 31 3.77 2.89 -10.35
C ALA A 31 2.53 2.57 -11.19
N PHE A 32 1.44 3.32 -11.01
CA PHE A 32 0.12 2.94 -11.49
C PHE A 32 -0.61 4.02 -12.29
N GLY A 33 -0.03 5.19 -12.55
CA GLY A 33 -0.67 6.38 -13.15
C GLY A 33 -1.84 6.06 -14.08
N ASP A 34 -1.55 5.46 -15.24
CA ASP A 34 -2.55 5.14 -16.26
C ASP A 34 -3.64 4.14 -15.83
N SER A 35 -3.34 3.31 -14.84
CA SER A 35 -4.25 2.29 -14.29
C SER A 35 -5.14 2.82 -13.17
N ILE A 36 -4.86 4.00 -12.60
CA ILE A 36 -5.65 4.55 -11.49
C ILE A 36 -7.00 5.05 -12.01
N ILE A 37 -8.08 4.53 -11.44
CA ILE A 37 -9.45 4.98 -11.74
C ILE A 37 -10.08 5.79 -10.61
N GLN A 38 -9.60 5.62 -9.38
CA GLN A 38 -9.97 6.43 -8.22
C GLN A 38 -8.77 6.60 -7.31
N LEU A 39 -8.58 7.80 -6.76
CA LEU A 39 -7.50 8.10 -5.83
C LEU A 39 -7.96 9.14 -4.81
N LYS A 40 -7.79 8.82 -3.53
CA LYS A 40 -7.95 9.75 -2.43
C LYS A 40 -6.64 9.89 -1.68
N ALA A 41 -6.13 11.12 -1.61
CA ALA A 41 -4.90 11.42 -0.90
C ALA A 41 -4.97 12.80 -0.27
N SER A 42 -4.29 12.98 0.86
CA SER A 42 -4.23 14.28 1.51
C SER A 42 -2.90 14.56 2.19
N SER A 43 -2.59 15.84 2.35
CA SER A 43 -1.48 16.30 3.18
C SER A 43 -1.81 17.66 3.77
N SER A 44 -1.19 17.98 4.90
CA SER A 44 -1.25 19.32 5.46
C SER A 44 0.09 19.71 6.07
N VAL A 45 0.57 20.91 5.75
CA VAL A 45 1.77 21.50 6.34
C VAL A 45 1.36 22.68 7.20
N VAL A 46 1.93 22.76 8.41
CA VAL A 46 1.77 23.89 9.31
C VAL A 46 3.12 24.58 9.44
N THR A 47 3.21 25.82 8.96
CA THR A 47 4.39 26.66 9.14
C THR A 47 4.15 27.66 10.26
N THR A 48 5.11 27.79 11.19
CA THR A 48 5.03 28.74 12.29
C THR A 48 6.14 29.78 12.12
N ASN A 49 5.76 31.02 11.82
CA ASN A 49 6.67 32.14 11.73
C ASN A 49 6.69 32.89 13.05
N GLU A 50 7.82 32.85 13.75
CA GLU A 50 8.03 33.65 14.95
C GLU A 50 8.76 34.95 14.60
N THR A 51 8.21 36.07 15.04
CA THR A 51 8.81 37.39 14.88
C THR A 51 8.87 38.10 16.22
N LEU A 52 9.99 38.76 16.47
CA LEU A 52 10.16 39.58 17.67
C LEU A 52 9.29 40.83 17.53
N VAL A 53 8.45 41.11 18.52
CA VAL A 53 7.71 42.36 18.54
C VAL A 53 8.67 43.44 19.01
N GLU A 54 9.28 44.17 18.08
CA GLU A 54 10.37 45.12 18.36
C GLU A 54 10.00 46.14 19.46
N GLU A 55 8.74 46.58 19.52
CA GLU A 55 8.21 47.49 20.55
C GLU A 55 8.17 46.87 21.96
N LEU A 56 8.19 45.54 22.07
CA LEU A 56 8.12 44.76 23.31
C LEU A 56 9.34 43.84 23.49
N ARG A 57 10.44 44.09 22.76
CA ARG A 57 11.66 43.28 22.80
C ARG A 57 12.23 43.18 24.21
N GLU A 58 12.19 44.27 24.98
CA GLU A 58 12.67 44.30 26.38
C GLU A 58 11.87 43.40 27.33
N TYR A 59 10.65 43.02 26.94
CA TYR A 59 9.78 42.09 27.67
C TYR A 59 9.82 40.66 27.10
N GLY A 60 10.62 40.41 26.05
CA GLY A 60 10.75 39.10 25.42
C GLY A 60 9.50 38.64 24.67
N VAL A 61 8.64 39.56 24.21
CA VAL A 61 7.39 39.20 23.53
C VAL A 61 7.67 38.77 22.09
N LEU A 62 7.22 37.57 21.76
CA LEU A 62 7.25 36.99 20.43
C LEU A 62 5.84 36.98 19.84
N ARG A 63 5.73 37.30 18.56
CA ARG A 63 4.54 37.08 17.75
C ARG A 63 4.78 35.82 16.92
N ALA A 64 4.09 34.74 17.29
CA ALA A 64 3.98 33.55 16.46
C ALA A 64 2.79 33.70 15.50
N GLN A 65 3.00 33.41 14.22
CA GLN A 65 1.96 33.32 13.21
C GLN A 65 2.00 31.95 12.56
N GLU A 66 0.94 31.18 12.72
CA GLU A 66 0.78 29.87 12.09
C GLU A 66 0.04 30.01 10.75
N THR A 67 0.56 29.36 9.73
CA THR A 67 -0.10 29.18 8.43
C THR A 67 -0.28 27.69 8.20
N LYS A 68 -1.52 27.25 8.01
CA LYS A 68 -1.84 25.86 7.63
C LYS A 68 -2.24 25.81 6.17
N GLN A 69 -1.55 24.98 5.39
CA GLN A 69 -1.91 24.63 4.02
C GLN A 69 -2.35 23.17 3.99
N THR A 70 -3.40 22.87 3.24
CA THR A 70 -3.92 21.51 3.08
C THR A 70 -4.19 21.30 1.60
N LEU A 71 -3.81 20.13 1.08
CA LEU A 71 -4.08 19.73 -0.29
C LEU A 71 -4.68 18.33 -0.26
N ASP A 72 -5.82 18.20 -0.94
CA ASP A 72 -6.58 16.95 -1.05
C ASP A 72 -6.75 16.61 -2.53
N ILE A 73 -6.57 15.33 -2.86
CA ILE A 73 -6.95 14.75 -4.13
C ILE A 73 -8.17 13.87 -3.88
N ASP A 74 -9.25 14.13 -4.61
CA ASP A 74 -10.39 13.24 -4.76
C ASP A 74 -10.62 13.03 -6.26
N TYR A 75 -9.90 12.06 -6.80
CA TYR A 75 -9.89 11.75 -8.22
C TYR A 75 -10.88 10.62 -8.52
N THR A 76 -11.64 10.80 -9.59
CA THR A 76 -12.38 9.74 -10.26
C THR A 76 -12.17 9.90 -11.77
N GLN A 77 -11.80 8.81 -12.42
CA GLN A 77 -11.63 8.77 -13.86
C GLN A 77 -12.97 9.04 -14.56
N LEU A 78 -12.93 9.95 -15.53
CA LEU A 78 -14.02 10.30 -16.41
C LEU A 78 -13.78 9.60 -17.74
N GLN A 79 -14.69 8.72 -18.13
CA GLN A 79 -14.62 8.00 -19.39
C GLN A 79 -15.78 8.44 -20.28
N ASP A 80 -15.45 8.95 -21.47
CA ASP A 80 -16.44 9.11 -22.54
C ASP A 80 -16.74 7.74 -23.17
N SER A 81 -18.02 7.47 -23.44
CA SER A 81 -18.48 6.27 -24.14
C SER A 81 -17.88 6.09 -25.53
N ASP A 82 -17.46 7.18 -26.17
CA ASP A 82 -16.96 7.16 -27.55
C ASP A 82 -15.41 7.13 -27.63
N SER A 83 -14.70 7.24 -26.50
CA SER A 83 -13.24 7.25 -26.43
C SER A 83 -12.71 6.04 -25.67
N SER A 84 -11.60 5.47 -26.13
CA SER A 84 -10.86 4.46 -25.35
C SER A 84 -10.06 5.09 -24.21
N ASN A 85 -9.74 6.38 -24.30
CA ASN A 85 -8.92 7.08 -23.33
C ASN A 85 -9.81 7.93 -22.41
N PRO A 86 -9.48 8.02 -21.12
CA PRO A 86 -10.22 8.88 -20.20
C PRO A 86 -10.00 10.36 -20.53
N ASP A 87 -10.96 11.20 -20.14
CA ASP A 87 -10.89 12.66 -20.34
C ASP A 87 -9.91 13.34 -19.38
N ASN A 88 -9.60 12.68 -18.27
CA ASN A 88 -8.71 13.14 -17.21
C ASN A 88 -7.70 12.05 -16.79
N PRO A 89 -6.82 11.60 -17.70
CA PRO A 89 -5.82 10.59 -17.37
C PRO A 89 -4.80 11.10 -16.34
N TRP A 90 -4.26 10.19 -15.54
CA TRP A 90 -2.99 10.41 -14.84
C TRP A 90 -1.82 10.06 -15.75
N ASP A 91 -1.70 10.79 -16.86
CA ASP A 91 -0.56 10.69 -17.76
C ASP A 91 0.64 11.48 -17.23
N GLU A 92 1.81 11.30 -17.87
CA GLU A 92 3.06 11.95 -17.46
C GLU A 92 2.92 13.50 -17.33
N PRO A 93 2.29 14.23 -18.28
CA PRO A 93 2.04 15.67 -18.12
C PRO A 93 1.13 16.03 -16.94
N ALA A 94 0.05 15.27 -16.68
CA ALA A 94 -0.85 15.53 -15.55
C ALA A 94 -0.14 15.30 -14.21
N ILE A 95 0.68 14.24 -14.13
CA ILE A 95 1.50 13.93 -12.95
C ILE A 95 2.55 15.01 -12.72
N GLU A 96 3.26 15.46 -13.76
CA GLU A 96 4.24 16.55 -13.66
C GLU A 96 3.57 17.84 -13.17
N THR A 97 2.42 18.19 -13.74
CA THR A 97 1.64 19.36 -13.31
C THR A 97 1.24 19.27 -11.85
N LEU A 98 0.78 18.10 -11.38
CA LEU A 98 0.46 17.88 -9.97
C LEU A 98 1.70 18.09 -9.08
N TYR A 99 2.85 17.53 -9.47
CA TYR A 99 4.08 17.65 -8.72
C TYR A 99 4.55 19.11 -8.61
N GLU A 100 4.46 19.89 -9.69
CA GLU A 100 4.75 21.32 -9.66
C GLU A 100 3.84 22.07 -8.66
N HIS A 101 2.55 21.74 -8.60
CA HIS A 101 1.63 22.36 -7.64
C HIS A 101 1.89 21.93 -6.20
N LEU A 102 2.24 20.66 -5.97
CA LEU A 102 2.65 20.17 -4.66
C LEU A 102 3.89 20.90 -4.18
N ASP A 103 4.90 21.02 -5.03
CA ASP A 103 6.14 21.73 -4.72
C ASP A 103 5.86 23.23 -4.52
N ALA A 104 4.97 23.86 -5.31
CA ALA A 104 4.67 25.28 -5.12
C ALA A 104 3.87 25.61 -3.84
N ILE A 105 2.99 24.70 -3.39
CA ILE A 105 2.06 24.96 -2.29
C ILE A 105 2.58 24.44 -0.96
N LEU A 106 3.18 23.26 -0.96
CA LEU A 106 3.55 22.54 0.27
C LEU A 106 5.04 22.58 0.56
N ASP A 107 5.88 23.03 -0.38
CA ASP A 107 7.31 23.21 -0.10
C ASP A 107 7.49 24.29 0.96
N ALA A 108 8.06 23.89 2.08
CA ALA A 108 8.38 24.76 3.19
C ALA A 108 9.90 24.91 3.23
N GLU A 109 10.39 26.14 3.46
CA GLU A 109 11.83 26.45 3.50
C GLU A 109 12.66 25.56 4.44
N THR A 110 12.02 24.86 5.38
CA THR A 110 12.62 23.97 6.37
C THR A 110 12.68 22.49 5.97
N GLN A 111 12.04 22.07 4.87
CA GLN A 111 12.03 20.69 4.42
C GLN A 111 13.15 20.44 3.40
N SER A 112 13.80 19.28 3.50
CA SER A 112 14.87 18.87 2.56
C SER A 112 14.40 17.82 1.54
N VAL A 113 13.18 17.32 1.73
CA VAL A 113 12.53 16.32 0.88
C VAL A 113 11.41 16.95 0.07
N LYS A 114 11.05 16.31 -1.05
CA LYS A 114 9.90 16.77 -1.85
C LYS A 114 8.59 16.58 -1.09
N PRO A 115 7.67 17.56 -1.12
CA PRO A 115 6.32 17.38 -0.62
C PRO A 115 5.61 16.19 -1.25
N ASP A 116 4.73 15.57 -0.49
CA ASP A 116 3.96 14.39 -0.90
C ASP A 116 2.58 14.39 -0.25
N LEU A 117 1.70 13.52 -0.73
CA LEU A 117 0.38 13.26 -0.15
C LEU A 117 0.29 11.83 0.38
N ALA A 118 -0.36 11.69 1.53
CA ALA A 118 -0.68 10.39 2.09
C ALA A 118 -1.93 9.85 1.39
N VAL A 119 -1.77 8.81 0.60
CA VAL A 119 -2.87 8.06 -0.02
C VAL A 119 -3.69 7.41 1.09
N GLN A 120 -5.00 7.66 1.05
CA GLN A 120 -6.00 7.08 1.93
C GLN A 120 -6.65 5.87 1.27
N SER A 121 -6.95 5.97 -0.02
CA SER A 121 -7.42 4.84 -0.82
C SER A 121 -7.11 5.05 -2.29
N VAL A 122 -6.96 3.94 -3.01
CA VAL A 122 -6.72 3.93 -4.45
C VAL A 122 -7.42 2.73 -5.07
N THR A 123 -8.04 2.94 -6.22
CA THR A 123 -8.57 1.85 -7.05
C THR A 123 -7.84 1.89 -8.37
N ILE A 124 -7.22 0.77 -8.73
CA ILE A 124 -6.55 0.57 -10.02
C ILE A 124 -7.34 -0.43 -10.86
N ARG A 125 -7.36 -0.23 -12.18
CA ARG A 125 -7.88 -1.18 -13.15
C ARG A 125 -6.72 -1.86 -13.86
N VAL A 126 -6.75 -3.19 -13.88
CA VAL A 126 -5.71 -3.99 -14.53
C VAL A 126 -6.33 -4.99 -15.49
N THR A 127 -5.60 -5.28 -16.57
CA THR A 127 -5.94 -6.35 -17.51
C THR A 127 -4.85 -7.42 -17.44
N ASP A 128 -5.13 -8.55 -16.80
CA ASP A 128 -4.17 -9.65 -16.65
C ASP A 128 -4.87 -11.02 -16.73
N GLU A 129 -4.52 -11.79 -17.77
CA GLU A 129 -5.09 -13.12 -18.04
C GLU A 129 -4.76 -14.14 -16.94
N ALA A 130 -3.63 -13.99 -16.23
CA ALA A 130 -3.25 -14.92 -15.17
C ALA A 130 -4.10 -14.74 -13.91
N LEU A 131 -4.68 -13.54 -13.68
CA LEU A 131 -5.73 -13.35 -12.68
C LEU A 131 -7.03 -14.04 -13.09
N GLN A 132 -7.38 -13.99 -14.38
CA GLN A 132 -8.54 -14.71 -14.90
C GLN A 132 -8.37 -16.23 -14.76
N GLU A 133 -7.19 -16.78 -15.03
CA GLU A 133 -6.93 -18.23 -14.92
C GLU A 133 -7.19 -18.82 -13.53
N VAL A 134 -7.04 -18.00 -12.47
CA VAL A 134 -7.22 -18.43 -11.07
C VAL A 134 -8.57 -18.00 -10.48
N THR A 135 -9.45 -17.41 -11.30
CA THR A 135 -10.79 -16.95 -10.90
C THR A 135 -11.84 -17.50 -11.87
N PRO A 136 -13.13 -17.53 -11.48
CA PRO A 136 -14.21 -17.84 -12.41
C PRO A 136 -14.62 -16.64 -13.30
N ALA A 137 -13.73 -15.65 -13.48
CA ALA A 137 -14.01 -14.43 -14.22
C ALA A 137 -14.22 -14.66 -15.72
N ARG A 138 -15.09 -13.84 -16.32
CA ARG A 138 -15.39 -13.89 -17.75
C ARG A 138 -14.39 -13.05 -18.56
N THR A 139 -13.83 -12.01 -17.96
CA THR A 139 -12.81 -11.16 -18.54
C THR A 139 -11.52 -11.19 -17.71
N ALA A 140 -10.46 -10.67 -18.33
CA ALA A 140 -9.17 -10.45 -17.68
C ALA A 140 -9.06 -9.07 -17.02
N GLU A 141 -10.15 -8.30 -16.95
CA GLU A 141 -10.14 -6.92 -16.45
C GLU A 141 -10.73 -6.83 -15.04
N PHE A 142 -9.93 -6.32 -14.10
CA PHE A 142 -10.26 -6.27 -12.69
C PHE A 142 -10.00 -4.88 -12.10
N ASP A 143 -10.90 -4.42 -11.23
CA ASP A 143 -10.71 -3.28 -10.36
C ASP A 143 -10.17 -3.79 -9.00
N LEU A 144 -8.98 -3.35 -8.62
CA LEU A 144 -8.32 -3.64 -7.34
C LEU A 144 -8.40 -2.40 -6.45
N HIS A 145 -9.08 -2.54 -5.31
CA HIS A 145 -9.24 -1.45 -4.34
C HIS A 145 -8.31 -1.65 -3.16
N PHE A 146 -7.51 -0.63 -2.85
CA PHE A 146 -6.63 -0.58 -1.70
C PHE A 146 -7.01 0.55 -0.76
N GLU A 147 -6.87 0.30 0.54
CA GLU A 147 -7.17 1.26 1.59
C GLU A 147 -6.04 1.35 2.62
N ALA A 148 -5.80 2.56 3.10
CA ALA A 148 -4.76 2.85 4.06
C ALA A 148 -5.12 2.33 5.44
N SER A 149 -4.22 1.53 6.00
CA SER A 149 -4.29 1.05 7.37
C SER A 149 -2.94 1.26 8.06
N LYS A 150 -2.95 1.33 9.39
CA LYS A 150 -1.71 1.43 10.17
C LYS A 150 -0.85 0.18 9.89
N ALA A 151 0.45 0.40 9.64
CA ALA A 151 1.36 -0.71 9.46
C ALA A 151 1.46 -1.55 10.75
N GLU A 152 1.31 -2.86 10.57
CA GLU A 152 1.43 -3.86 11.63
C GLU A 152 2.86 -3.86 12.14
N GLU A 153 3.03 -4.18 13.43
CA GLU A 153 4.32 -4.04 14.11
C GLU A 153 5.47 -4.74 13.37
N ALA A 154 5.22 -5.97 12.94
CA ALA A 154 6.09 -6.82 12.14
C ALA A 154 6.63 -6.16 10.87
N LEU A 155 5.80 -5.33 10.23
CA LEU A 155 6.07 -4.77 8.91
C LEU A 155 6.47 -3.30 8.95
N ARG A 156 6.40 -2.62 10.12
CA ARG A 156 6.75 -1.20 10.25
C ARG A 156 8.15 -0.90 9.76
N GLU A 157 9.12 -1.74 10.11
CA GLU A 157 10.50 -1.51 9.74
C GLU A 157 10.76 -1.77 8.25
N GLN A 158 10.15 -2.81 7.68
CA GLN A 158 10.20 -3.05 6.23
C GLN A 158 9.53 -1.90 5.45
N THR A 159 8.40 -1.41 5.95
CA THR A 159 7.68 -0.24 5.42
C THR A 159 8.56 1.01 5.45
N ARG A 160 9.27 1.24 6.56
CA ARG A 160 10.24 2.36 6.67
C ARG A 160 11.35 2.26 5.64
N ARG A 161 11.95 1.07 5.48
CA ARG A 161 13.03 0.85 4.51
C ARG A 161 12.56 1.02 3.07
N ALA A 162 11.37 0.53 2.72
CA ALA A 162 10.81 0.68 1.38
C ALA A 162 10.63 2.16 0.98
N ASN A 163 10.40 3.04 1.95
CA ASN A 163 10.21 4.49 1.76
C ASN A 163 11.43 5.33 2.19
N ALA A 164 12.59 4.71 2.38
CA ALA A 164 13.80 5.43 2.75
C ALA A 164 14.14 6.51 1.72
N GLY A 165 14.59 7.68 2.20
CA GLY A 165 14.95 8.82 1.35
C GLY A 165 13.79 9.72 0.90
N ARG A 166 12.54 9.34 1.15
CA ARG A 166 11.36 10.17 0.85
C ARG A 166 10.96 11.13 1.99
N GLY A 167 11.56 10.96 3.18
CA GLY A 167 11.25 11.78 4.36
C GLY A 167 9.81 11.67 4.87
N LEU A 168 9.02 10.69 4.40
CA LEU A 168 7.58 10.59 4.69
C LEU A 168 7.29 10.68 6.19
N TYR A 169 8.00 9.90 7.00
CA TYR A 169 7.71 9.77 8.43
C TYR A 169 8.45 10.77 9.32
N THR A 170 9.57 11.31 8.84
CA THR A 170 10.48 12.16 9.64
C THR A 170 10.26 13.64 9.37
N GLU A 171 10.12 14.02 8.09
CA GLU A 171 10.01 15.42 7.67
C GLU A 171 8.56 15.78 7.31
N LEU A 172 7.87 14.89 6.59
CA LEU A 172 6.48 15.13 6.17
C LEU A 172 5.45 14.71 7.23
N GLY A 173 5.87 14.02 8.30
CA GLY A 173 5.03 13.67 9.45
C GLY A 173 3.95 12.63 9.16
N PHE A 174 4.10 11.81 8.12
CA PHE A 174 3.15 10.75 7.80
C PHE A 174 3.15 9.68 8.88
N ASN A 175 1.99 9.08 9.12
CA ASN A 175 1.91 7.84 9.87
C ASN A 175 2.53 6.69 9.06
N VAL A 176 3.13 5.72 9.74
CA VAL A 176 3.61 4.50 9.08
C VAL A 176 2.39 3.63 8.74
N THR A 177 1.93 3.74 7.50
CA THR A 177 0.74 3.05 6.99
C THR A 177 1.08 2.22 5.75
N ASN A 178 0.25 1.23 5.47
CA ASN A 178 0.27 0.43 4.26
C ASN A 178 -1.08 0.54 3.56
N LEU A 179 -1.10 0.37 2.23
CA LEU A 179 -2.34 0.23 1.48
C LEU A 179 -2.65 -1.27 1.36
N ASN A 180 -3.60 -1.76 2.14
CA ASN A 180 -4.02 -3.16 2.09
C ASN A 180 -5.05 -3.36 0.98
N LEU A 181 -4.98 -4.48 0.26
CA LEU A 181 -5.99 -4.83 -0.73
C LEU A 181 -7.29 -5.20 -0.02
N HIS A 182 -8.33 -4.40 -0.26
CA HIS A 182 -9.65 -4.57 0.33
C HIS A 182 -10.60 -5.34 -0.58
N SER A 183 -10.54 -5.11 -1.90
CA SER A 183 -11.40 -5.86 -2.82
C SER A 183 -10.80 -6.06 -4.21
N VAL A 184 -11.21 -7.15 -4.86
CA VAL A 184 -10.93 -7.45 -6.28
C VAL A 184 -12.24 -7.77 -6.95
N ILE A 185 -12.62 -6.97 -7.95
CA ILE A 185 -13.89 -7.07 -8.65
C ILE A 185 -13.66 -7.13 -10.16
N GLU A 186 -14.32 -8.07 -10.85
CA GLU A 186 -14.35 -8.10 -12.32
C GLU A 186 -15.06 -6.85 -12.86
N THR A 187 -14.39 -6.06 -13.71
CA THR A 187 -14.91 -4.77 -14.16
C THR A 187 -16.28 -4.87 -14.85
N VAL A 188 -16.47 -5.87 -15.70
CA VAL A 188 -17.73 -6.07 -16.45
C VAL A 188 -18.92 -6.34 -15.52
N THR A 189 -18.67 -6.91 -14.33
CA THR A 189 -19.75 -7.20 -13.37
C THR A 189 -20.26 -5.95 -12.67
N LYS A 190 -19.50 -4.86 -12.62
CA LYS A 190 -19.97 -3.58 -12.08
C LYS A 190 -21.10 -2.96 -12.91
N TYR A 191 -21.20 -3.32 -14.19
CA TYR A 191 -22.21 -2.81 -15.13
C TYR A 191 -23.32 -3.82 -15.45
N SER A 192 -23.25 -5.02 -14.87
CA SER A 192 -24.30 -6.04 -14.97
C SER A 192 -24.85 -6.29 -13.57
N GLU A 193 -26.17 -6.41 -13.37
CA GLU A 193 -26.78 -6.68 -12.04
C GLU A 193 -26.45 -8.10 -11.47
N THR A 194 -25.32 -8.70 -11.84
CA THR A 194 -24.91 -10.05 -11.44
C THR A 194 -23.94 -9.96 -10.25
N SER A 195 -24.35 -10.49 -9.10
CA SER A 195 -23.67 -10.38 -7.80
C SER A 195 -22.34 -11.16 -7.63
N ASP A 196 -21.83 -11.81 -8.68
CA ASP A 196 -20.77 -12.85 -8.56
C ASP A 196 -19.36 -12.40 -9.00
N GLY A 197 -19.14 -11.10 -9.22
CA GLY A 197 -17.87 -10.59 -9.74
C GLY A 197 -16.80 -10.24 -8.70
N GLU A 198 -17.13 -10.30 -7.41
CA GLU A 198 -16.17 -10.01 -6.34
C GLU A 198 -15.41 -11.30 -5.96
N TYR A 199 -14.10 -11.31 -6.22
CA TYR A 199 -13.23 -12.48 -5.98
C TYR A 199 -12.34 -12.32 -4.75
N LEU A 200 -12.21 -11.11 -4.24
CA LEU A 200 -11.58 -10.82 -2.98
C LEU A 200 -12.37 -9.74 -2.25
N SER A 201 -12.60 -9.93 -0.95
CA SER A 201 -13.19 -8.93 -0.06
C SER A 201 -12.64 -9.08 1.34
N TRP A 202 -12.17 -7.98 1.91
CA TRP A 202 -11.70 -7.90 3.28
C TRP A 202 -11.70 -6.44 3.76
N ASN A 203 -12.35 -6.17 4.91
CA ASN A 203 -12.44 -4.83 5.49
C ASN A 203 -11.34 -4.53 6.53
N GLY A 204 -10.27 -5.33 6.54
CA GLY A 204 -9.21 -5.20 7.52
C GLY A 204 -9.43 -6.05 8.78
N PRO A 205 -8.41 -6.15 9.64
CA PRO A 205 -8.39 -7.11 10.74
C PRO A 205 -9.32 -6.73 11.89
N GLU A 206 -9.68 -5.45 12.02
CA GLU A 206 -10.58 -4.95 13.06
C GLU A 206 -12.06 -5.17 12.73
N ASP A 207 -12.43 -5.09 11.44
CA ASP A 207 -13.82 -5.11 10.99
C ASP A 207 -14.25 -6.43 10.34
N ASP A 208 -13.31 -7.22 9.80
CA ASP A 208 -13.60 -8.49 9.13
C ASP A 208 -12.60 -9.59 9.50
N THR A 209 -13.07 -10.53 10.31
CA THR A 209 -12.30 -11.69 10.77
C THR A 209 -12.32 -12.85 9.77
N ARG A 210 -13.06 -12.75 8.66
CA ARG A 210 -13.22 -13.84 7.67
C ARG A 210 -12.99 -13.33 6.24
N PRO A 211 -11.76 -12.93 5.90
CA PRO A 211 -11.42 -12.49 4.56
C PRO A 211 -11.85 -13.51 3.50
N LYS A 212 -12.63 -13.05 2.52
CA LYS A 212 -12.97 -13.83 1.33
C LYS A 212 -11.81 -13.68 0.36
N VAL A 213 -10.83 -14.59 0.43
CA VAL A 213 -9.60 -14.51 -0.39
C VAL A 213 -9.30 -15.87 -1.00
N ASN A 214 -9.11 -15.90 -2.32
CA ASN A 214 -8.46 -17.02 -2.99
C ASN A 214 -6.93 -16.87 -2.83
N PRO A 215 -6.22 -17.82 -2.19
CA PRO A 215 -4.77 -17.72 -2.01
C PRO A 215 -3.98 -17.60 -3.31
N GLN A 216 -4.42 -18.28 -4.38
CA GLN A 216 -3.75 -18.18 -5.68
C GLN A 216 -3.92 -16.79 -6.29
N LEU A 217 -5.11 -16.18 -6.13
CA LEU A 217 -5.37 -14.82 -6.59
C LEU A 217 -4.47 -13.82 -5.85
N ALA A 218 -4.36 -13.93 -4.52
CA ALA A 218 -3.50 -13.05 -3.71
C ALA A 218 -2.03 -13.12 -4.17
N VAL A 219 -1.50 -14.34 -4.36
CA VAL A 219 -0.13 -14.54 -4.85
C VAL A 219 0.06 -13.91 -6.24
N ARG A 220 -0.87 -14.14 -7.18
CA ARG A 220 -0.76 -13.57 -8.53
C ARG A 220 -0.81 -12.05 -8.54
N ILE A 221 -1.62 -11.44 -7.68
CA ILE A 221 -1.66 -9.97 -7.53
C ILE A 221 -0.32 -9.46 -7.03
N ASN A 222 0.23 -10.07 -5.98
CA ASN A 222 1.52 -9.66 -5.44
C ASN A 222 2.65 -9.79 -6.46
N ASP A 223 2.69 -10.89 -7.21
CA ASP A 223 3.83 -11.21 -8.09
C ASP A 223 3.77 -10.51 -9.45
N ARG A 224 2.59 -10.04 -9.89
CA ARG A 224 2.39 -9.52 -11.26
C ARG A 224 1.87 -8.10 -11.32
N ILE A 225 1.15 -7.66 -10.29
CA ILE A 225 0.49 -6.35 -10.27
C ILE A 225 1.21 -5.39 -9.34
N LEU A 226 1.62 -5.85 -8.15
CA LEU A 226 2.28 -4.98 -7.19
C LEU A 226 3.74 -4.75 -7.60
N PRO A 227 4.26 -3.51 -7.50
CA PRO A 227 5.67 -3.23 -7.75
C PRO A 227 6.56 -3.94 -6.72
N ASP A 228 7.62 -4.63 -7.16
CA ASP A 228 8.54 -5.39 -6.30
C ASP A 228 9.02 -4.62 -5.06
N GLN A 229 9.29 -3.32 -5.22
CA GLN A 229 9.77 -2.47 -4.13
C GLN A 229 8.74 -2.34 -2.98
N TYR A 230 7.46 -2.29 -3.32
CA TYR A 230 6.39 -1.96 -2.37
C TYR A 230 5.45 -3.14 -2.09
N GLY A 231 5.33 -4.11 -2.99
CA GLY A 231 4.49 -5.29 -2.83
C GLY A 231 4.88 -6.12 -1.61
N VAL A 232 3.87 -6.62 -0.90
CA VAL A 232 4.03 -7.62 0.16
C VAL A 232 2.75 -8.43 0.30
N LEU A 233 2.91 -9.73 0.61
CA LEU A 233 1.83 -10.59 1.09
C LEU A 233 1.87 -10.64 2.61
N LYS A 234 0.86 -10.07 3.26
CA LYS A 234 0.74 -10.04 4.72
C LYS A 234 0.03 -11.31 5.21
N PRO A 235 0.67 -12.20 6.00
CA PRO A 235 0.02 -13.37 6.57
C PRO A 235 -0.77 -13.01 7.84
N TYR A 236 -2.08 -13.25 7.81
CA TYR A 236 -2.97 -13.08 8.97
C TYR A 236 -3.42 -14.43 9.51
N HIS A 237 -3.35 -14.60 10.83
CA HIS A 237 -3.94 -15.75 11.51
C HIS A 237 -5.40 -15.51 11.85
N VAL A 238 -6.28 -16.30 11.27
CA VAL A 238 -7.71 -16.35 11.61
C VAL A 238 -7.93 -17.43 12.66
N VAL A 239 -8.39 -17.03 13.85
CA VAL A 239 -8.84 -17.92 14.93
C VAL A 239 -10.34 -17.66 15.13
N ASP A 240 -11.12 -18.74 15.32
CA ASP A 240 -12.59 -18.66 15.43
C ASP A 240 -13.04 -17.58 16.43
N ASP A 241 -13.63 -16.51 15.86
CA ASP A 241 -14.26 -15.33 16.47
C ASP A 241 -13.38 -14.31 17.24
N GLU A 242 -12.05 -14.34 17.14
CA GLU A 242 -11.16 -13.22 17.52
C GLU A 242 -9.78 -13.39 16.83
N VAL A 243 -9.31 -12.38 16.09
CA VAL A 243 -7.96 -12.39 15.47
C VAL A 243 -6.96 -11.66 16.35
N ILE A 244 -5.77 -12.23 16.52
CA ILE A 244 -4.61 -11.51 17.07
C ILE A 244 -3.36 -11.82 16.22
N ASP A 245 -2.81 -10.73 15.69
CA ASP A 245 -1.45 -10.50 15.16
C ASP A 245 -0.97 -11.21 13.89
N VAL A 246 -0.10 -10.48 13.18
CA VAL A 246 0.64 -10.95 12.01
C VAL A 246 1.56 -12.11 12.42
N ALA A 247 1.66 -13.11 11.55
CA ALA A 247 2.53 -14.25 11.75
C ALA A 247 4.00 -13.88 11.53
N ASP A 248 4.67 -13.31 12.54
CA ASP A 248 6.09 -12.89 12.44
C ASP A 248 7.00 -14.02 11.95
N GLU A 249 6.76 -15.25 12.43
CA GLU A 249 7.50 -16.46 12.06
C GLU A 249 7.39 -16.82 10.56
N ALA A 250 6.33 -16.38 9.87
CA ALA A 250 6.12 -16.66 8.46
C ALA A 250 6.77 -15.60 7.53
N LEU A 251 7.36 -14.55 8.09
CA LEU A 251 8.03 -13.47 7.35
C LEU A 251 9.54 -13.70 7.20
N GLU A 252 10.12 -14.71 7.87
CA GLU A 252 11.59 -14.91 7.97
C GLU A 252 12.19 -15.83 6.88
N ASP A 253 11.38 -16.39 5.97
CA ASP A 253 11.85 -17.44 5.03
C ASP A 253 12.54 -16.95 3.73
N ASP A 254 12.96 -15.68 3.64
CA ASP A 254 13.67 -15.15 2.45
C ASP A 254 14.97 -14.40 2.75
N THR A 255 15.79 -14.97 3.65
CA THR A 255 17.24 -14.68 3.67
C THR A 255 18.01 -15.98 3.58
N GLY A 256 18.50 -16.27 2.38
CA GLY A 256 19.27 -17.48 2.10
C GLY A 256 20.55 -17.58 2.93
N ASP A 257 20.77 -18.76 3.52
CA ASP A 257 22.09 -19.21 3.94
C ASP A 257 22.66 -20.15 2.89
N SER A 258 23.49 -19.56 2.03
CA SER A 258 24.65 -20.23 1.47
C SER A 258 25.72 -20.30 2.56
N GLU A 259 25.79 -21.42 3.27
CA GLU A 259 27.04 -21.82 3.94
C GLU A 259 27.55 -23.13 3.35
N THR A 260 28.59 -22.95 2.55
CA THR A 260 29.62 -23.93 2.25
C THR A 260 30.56 -23.98 3.46
N ASP A 261 30.78 -25.16 4.04
CA ASP A 261 32.10 -25.83 4.01
C ASP A 261 32.20 -27.05 4.94
N GLY A 262 32.79 -28.12 4.38
CA GLY A 262 33.80 -28.93 5.06
C GLY A 262 33.34 -30.16 5.86
N GLU A 263 33.62 -31.36 5.35
CA GLU A 263 34.73 -32.20 5.88
C GLU A 263 34.98 -33.47 5.03
N PRO A 264 36.18 -34.08 5.14
CA PRO A 264 36.77 -34.96 4.12
C PRO A 264 36.42 -36.44 4.33
N ALA A 265 36.50 -37.23 3.25
CA ALA A 265 36.48 -38.69 3.34
C ALA A 265 37.68 -39.26 2.59
N ASP A 266 38.78 -39.43 3.33
CA ASP A 266 39.87 -40.32 2.97
C ASP A 266 39.71 -41.59 3.82
N SER A 267 39.16 -42.65 3.22
CA SER A 267 39.40 -44.04 3.63
C SER A 267 38.62 -44.98 2.73
N GLU A 268 39.31 -45.71 1.85
CA GLU A 268 39.00 -47.12 1.62
C GLU A 268 40.25 -47.81 1.03
N ALA A 269 41.02 -48.40 1.93
CA ALA A 269 41.80 -49.58 1.64
C ALA A 269 40.94 -50.79 2.01
N GLU A 270 40.77 -51.75 1.10
CA GLU A 270 40.91 -53.18 1.39
C GLU A 270 40.84 -54.05 0.11
N ASN A 271 41.83 -54.95 0.04
CA ASN A 271 42.08 -56.09 -0.87
C ASN A 271 42.56 -55.86 -2.31
#